data_AF-A0A1B7XI27-F1
#
_entry.id   AF-A0A1B7XI27-F1
#
_cell.length_a   1.000
_cell.length_b   1.000
_cell.length_c   1.000
_cell.angle_alpha   90.00
_cell.angle_beta   90.00
_cell.angle_gamma   90.00
#
_symmetry.space_group_name_H-M   'P 1'
#
loop_
_entity.id
_entity.type
_entity.pdbx_description
1 polymer ?
#
loop_
_entity_poly.entity_id
_entity_poly.type
_entity_poly.pdbx_seq_one_letter_code
_entity_poly.pdbx_strand_id
1 'polypeptide(L)'
;MPKLLQANYSRKYHRVQLPAQVIVEGEECEVVDWSLGGFKCVLPKAGLQAEWSDNITFVLPLPDMNISFSTAVVLRYVGGGYAGFEFSELSENNKAIMQKYFQATVEGKVDDAQGVVASIESAVVPFKADLEMTDEECAEFQKTYKKRASAHALAGLSIVLIVLGVVYSNWVTAVSVDAAVYEMVVRAAPEQSGIIKNIAVQKGQVVKKGQLLYSMDDEKGRRDVEQSRIALAMAQQQLAMMRIQLTDEHKAMRLYRDAAKQKVGMLRHKFEAAKSTRQLAEKELERAKMLVKRGAVSRSYTDKRRQAYLTTKAEEDRLHEELRHARVNAVSAATGKYLTDGAVRGEVEKIRAEISVQEHKVALHKVQLAQAVENLKRFHVKSMAAGRVHAVKQAQGSFVTTGQSVLTLVPADAVPWVVARFTFEDAKRLAVGDEAELIIPSLKKKVKGIVDTVGDNAVIRDDLAFKNLTKEPQVVPVKILFTDAVAPALGARAEVRVTTSWF
;
A
#
# COMPACT_ATOMS: atom_id res chain seq x y z
N MET A 1 -58.00 23.76 -48.72
CA MET A 1 -57.80 24.31 -50.08
C MET A 1 -58.74 23.58 -51.03
N PRO A 2 -59.56 24.27 -51.85
CA PRO A 2 -60.54 23.61 -52.72
C PRO A 2 -59.83 22.71 -53.75
N LYS A 3 -60.42 21.54 -54.02
CA LYS A 3 -59.88 20.43 -54.83
C LYS A 3 -59.33 20.81 -56.23
N LEU A 4 -59.69 21.99 -56.75
CA LEU A 4 -59.21 22.51 -58.03
C LEU A 4 -57.71 22.89 -58.02
N LEU A 5 -57.16 23.34 -56.89
CA LEU A 5 -55.74 23.74 -56.80
C LEU A 5 -54.78 22.54 -56.74
N GLN A 6 -55.20 21.41 -56.15
CA GLN A 6 -54.35 20.21 -56.03
C GLN A 6 -54.08 19.54 -57.38
N ALA A 7 -55.01 19.62 -58.34
CA ALA A 7 -54.87 18.98 -59.65
C ALA A 7 -53.87 19.70 -60.59
N ASN A 8 -53.48 20.94 -60.29
CA ASN A 8 -52.56 21.73 -61.10
C ASN A 8 -51.08 21.56 -60.71
N TYR A 9 -50.75 21.06 -59.50
CA TYR A 9 -49.35 20.90 -59.04
C TYR A 9 -48.56 19.84 -59.80
N SER A 10 -49.24 18.84 -60.38
CA SER A 10 -48.62 17.77 -61.16
C SER A 10 -48.68 18.00 -62.68
N ARG A 11 -49.09 19.19 -63.13
CA ARG A 11 -49.23 19.53 -64.55
C ARG A 11 -48.12 20.47 -65.01
N LYS A 12 -47.60 20.24 -66.21
CA LYS A 12 -46.57 21.09 -66.85
C LYS A 12 -47.04 22.54 -67.04
N TYR A 13 -48.34 22.74 -67.29
CA TYR A 13 -48.96 24.06 -67.45
C TYR A 13 -50.25 24.16 -66.62
N HIS A 14 -50.43 25.30 -65.93
CA HIS A 14 -51.62 25.58 -65.12
C HIS A 14 -52.84 25.80 -66.02
N ARG A 15 -53.98 25.16 -65.71
CA ARG A 15 -55.25 25.40 -66.41
C ARG A 15 -56.05 26.51 -65.77
N VAL A 16 -56.65 27.35 -66.60
CA VAL A 16 -57.40 28.56 -66.23
C VAL A 16 -58.81 28.48 -66.81
N GLN A 17 -59.79 29.03 -66.09
CA GLN A 17 -61.19 29.12 -66.52
C GLN A 17 -61.50 30.57 -66.93
N LEU A 18 -60.79 31.03 -67.96
CA LEU A 18 -61.03 32.35 -68.55
C LEU A 18 -61.82 32.20 -69.85
N PRO A 19 -62.64 33.20 -70.23
CA PRO A 19 -63.42 33.16 -71.46
C PRO A 19 -62.51 32.89 -72.66
N ALA A 20 -62.84 31.86 -73.43
CA ALA A 20 -62.22 31.57 -74.71
C ALA A 20 -63.23 30.83 -75.58
N GLN A 21 -63.09 30.99 -76.89
CA GLN A 21 -63.90 30.29 -77.88
C GLN A 21 -62.97 29.60 -78.86
N VAL A 22 -63.40 28.46 -79.38
CA VAL A 22 -62.66 27.77 -80.44
C VAL A 22 -63.60 27.48 -81.58
N ILE A 23 -63.14 27.77 -82.79
CA ILE A 23 -63.86 27.40 -84.02
C ILE A 23 -63.22 26.12 -84.53
N VAL A 24 -63.98 25.02 -84.50
CA VAL A 24 -63.59 23.69 -85.00
C VAL A 24 -64.49 23.37 -86.20
N GLU A 25 -63.91 23.15 -87.38
CA GLU A 25 -64.65 22.86 -88.63
C GLU A 25 -65.77 23.87 -88.96
N GLY A 26 -65.63 25.13 -88.51
CA GLY A 26 -66.61 26.19 -88.71
C GLY A 26 -67.74 26.25 -87.67
N GLU A 27 -67.78 25.34 -86.69
CA GLU A 27 -68.67 25.41 -85.53
C GLU A 27 -67.98 26.04 -84.31
N GLU A 28 -68.68 26.94 -83.62
CA GLU A 28 -68.20 27.55 -82.37
C GLU A 28 -68.35 26.58 -81.19
N CYS A 29 -67.23 26.31 -80.51
CA CYS A 29 -67.15 25.52 -79.30
C CYS A 29 -66.79 26.41 -78.10
N GLU A 30 -67.60 26.34 -77.05
CA GLU A 30 -67.33 27.05 -75.80
C GLU A 30 -66.22 26.34 -75.00
N VAL A 31 -65.16 27.08 -74.67
CA VAL A 31 -64.01 26.56 -73.90
C VAL A 31 -64.34 26.62 -72.41
N VAL A 32 -64.20 25.48 -71.75
CA VAL A 32 -64.41 25.30 -70.31
C VAL A 32 -63.17 25.71 -69.52
N ASP A 33 -62.00 25.22 -69.95
CA ASP A 33 -60.70 25.58 -69.38
C ASP A 33 -59.60 25.46 -70.44
N TRP A 34 -58.51 26.21 -70.25
CA TRP A 34 -57.35 26.16 -71.15
C TRP A 34 -56.03 26.41 -70.42
N SER A 35 -54.92 26.01 -71.04
CA SER A 35 -53.54 26.33 -70.64
C SER A 35 -52.67 26.48 -71.88
N LEU A 36 -51.38 26.81 -71.69
CA LEU A 36 -50.40 26.84 -72.79
C LEU A 36 -50.15 25.48 -73.46
N GLY A 37 -50.63 24.38 -72.85
CA GLY A 37 -50.51 23.04 -73.41
C GLY A 37 -51.77 22.54 -74.13
N GLY A 38 -52.93 23.16 -73.92
CA GLY A 38 -54.17 22.70 -74.54
C GLY A 38 -55.42 23.25 -73.88
N PHE A 39 -56.59 22.89 -74.40
CA PHE A 39 -57.87 23.35 -73.89
C PHE A 39 -58.89 22.22 -73.79
N LYS A 40 -59.96 22.49 -73.05
CA LYS A 40 -61.14 21.64 -72.93
C LYS A 40 -62.35 22.45 -73.36
N CYS A 41 -63.13 21.94 -74.30
CA CYS A 41 -64.38 22.58 -74.71
C CYS A 41 -65.56 21.62 -74.56
N VAL A 42 -66.76 22.18 -74.60
CA VAL A 42 -67.99 21.39 -74.75
C VAL A 42 -67.97 20.73 -76.13
N LEU A 43 -68.37 19.46 -76.22
CA LEU A 43 -68.30 18.69 -77.45
C LEU A 43 -69.08 19.42 -78.58
N PRO A 44 -68.47 19.74 -79.73
CA PRO A 44 -69.22 20.21 -80.90
C PRO A 44 -70.29 19.19 -81.30
N LYS A 45 -71.36 19.63 -81.97
CA LYS A 45 -72.44 18.72 -82.38
C LYS A 45 -71.95 17.66 -83.38
N ALA A 46 -70.83 17.91 -84.06
CA ALA A 46 -70.12 16.95 -84.88
C ALA A 46 -69.33 15.93 -84.03
N GLY A 47 -69.65 14.64 -84.20
CA GLY A 47 -69.01 13.54 -83.47
C GLY A 47 -67.54 13.34 -83.88
N LEU A 48 -66.62 13.93 -83.12
CA LEU A 48 -65.17 13.77 -83.28
C LEU A 48 -64.73 12.32 -83.01
N GLN A 49 -63.96 11.72 -83.92
CA GLN A 49 -63.37 10.38 -83.76
C GLN A 49 -62.08 10.42 -82.93
N ALA A 50 -61.73 9.31 -82.27
CA ALA A 50 -60.47 9.19 -81.53
C ALA A 50 -59.27 9.39 -82.48
N GLU A 51 -58.27 10.17 -82.05
CA GLU A 51 -57.06 10.57 -82.82
C GLU A 51 -57.23 11.69 -83.87
N TRP A 52 -58.33 12.44 -83.83
CA TRP A 52 -58.51 13.63 -84.68
C TRP A 52 -57.42 14.71 -84.44
N SER A 53 -56.90 15.29 -85.53
CA SER A 53 -56.01 16.45 -85.51
C SER A 53 -56.32 17.41 -86.64
N ASP A 54 -56.47 18.70 -86.35
CA ASP A 54 -56.73 19.73 -87.35
C ASP A 54 -56.24 21.12 -86.88
N ASN A 55 -56.24 22.08 -87.78
CA ASN A 55 -56.03 23.49 -87.46
C ASN A 55 -57.33 24.13 -86.99
N ILE A 56 -57.31 24.61 -85.75
CA ILE A 56 -58.45 25.33 -85.17
C ILE A 56 -58.13 26.83 -85.10
N THR A 57 -59.17 27.65 -84.98
CA THR A 57 -59.01 29.08 -84.64
C THR A 57 -59.35 29.27 -83.16
N PHE A 58 -58.35 29.63 -82.36
CA PHE A 58 -58.52 29.91 -80.94
C PHE A 58 -58.77 31.41 -80.76
N VAL A 59 -59.87 31.76 -80.10
CA VAL A 59 -60.37 33.13 -79.95
C VAL A 59 -60.40 33.51 -78.48
N LEU A 60 -59.72 34.61 -78.15
CA LEU A 60 -59.69 35.23 -76.85
C LEU A 60 -60.52 36.53 -76.91
N PRO A 61 -61.71 36.55 -76.29
CA PRO A 61 -62.58 37.71 -76.33
C PRO A 61 -62.07 38.82 -75.41
N LEU A 62 -62.03 40.05 -75.93
CA LEU A 62 -61.88 41.30 -75.18
C LEU A 62 -63.15 42.16 -75.39
N PRO A 63 -63.43 43.16 -74.53
CA PRO A 63 -64.65 43.98 -74.60
C PRO A 63 -64.88 44.64 -75.97
N ASP A 64 -63.81 45.11 -76.62
CA ASP A 64 -63.88 45.88 -77.87
C ASP A 64 -63.34 45.14 -79.11
N MET A 65 -62.66 44.00 -78.93
CA MET A 65 -62.10 43.20 -80.03
C MET A 65 -61.89 41.73 -79.64
N ASN A 66 -61.73 40.84 -80.63
CA ASN A 66 -61.30 39.47 -80.39
C ASN A 66 -59.88 39.27 -80.89
N ILE A 67 -59.00 38.72 -80.05
CA ILE A 67 -57.69 38.24 -80.50
C ILE A 67 -57.86 36.79 -80.92
N SER A 68 -57.54 36.46 -82.17
CA SER A 68 -57.62 35.08 -82.66
C SER A 68 -56.32 34.64 -83.32
N PHE A 69 -55.97 33.37 -83.17
CA PHE A 69 -54.83 32.76 -83.83
C PHE A 69 -55.16 31.32 -84.24
N SER A 70 -54.55 30.86 -85.34
CA SER A 70 -54.70 29.48 -85.80
C SER A 70 -53.55 28.60 -85.29
N THR A 71 -53.87 27.38 -84.85
CA THR A 71 -52.88 26.41 -84.36
C THR A 71 -53.37 24.97 -84.57
N ALA A 72 -52.42 24.07 -84.81
CA ALA A 72 -52.68 22.64 -84.95
C ALA A 72 -52.90 22.00 -83.58
N VAL A 73 -54.00 21.27 -83.44
CA VAL A 73 -54.36 20.58 -82.20
C VAL A 73 -54.56 19.09 -82.41
N VAL A 74 -54.33 18.30 -81.37
CA VAL A 74 -54.60 16.86 -81.34
C VAL A 74 -55.61 16.57 -80.24
N LEU A 75 -56.65 15.81 -80.57
CA LEU A 75 -57.64 15.35 -79.62
C LEU A 75 -57.04 14.29 -78.69
N ARG A 76 -57.08 14.55 -77.38
CA ARG A 76 -56.52 13.65 -76.35
C ARG A 76 -57.57 12.94 -75.51
N TYR A 77 -58.76 13.51 -75.41
CA TYR A 77 -59.81 12.99 -74.56
C TYR A 77 -61.19 13.36 -75.10
N VAL A 78 -62.10 12.39 -75.15
CA VAL A 78 -63.53 12.60 -75.38
C VAL A 78 -64.29 11.83 -74.30
N GLY A 79 -65.14 12.52 -73.55
CA GLY A 79 -65.96 11.86 -72.54
C GLY A 79 -66.72 12.82 -71.63
N GLY A 80 -67.94 12.42 -71.24
CA GLY A 80 -68.78 13.20 -70.32
C GLY A 80 -69.30 14.53 -70.89
N GLY A 81 -69.50 14.62 -72.21
CA GLY A 81 -69.97 15.83 -72.91
C GLY A 81 -68.88 16.86 -73.25
N TYR A 82 -67.61 16.52 -73.02
CA TYR A 82 -66.47 17.40 -73.28
C TYR A 82 -65.42 16.73 -74.17
N ALA A 83 -64.68 17.55 -74.92
CA ALA A 83 -63.46 17.17 -75.61
C ALA A 83 -62.25 17.96 -75.07
N GLY A 84 -61.13 17.27 -74.92
CA GLY A 84 -59.84 17.83 -74.50
C GLY A 84 -58.83 17.75 -75.63
N PHE A 85 -58.25 18.89 -75.97
CA PHE A 85 -57.28 19.05 -77.05
C PHE A 85 -55.93 19.47 -76.49
N GLU A 86 -54.85 18.98 -77.10
CA GLU A 86 -53.47 19.41 -76.87
C GLU A 86 -52.99 20.22 -78.06
N PHE A 87 -52.28 21.33 -77.81
CA PHE A 87 -51.62 22.09 -78.87
C PHE A 87 -50.37 21.33 -79.35
N SER A 88 -50.30 21.01 -80.64
CA SER A 88 -49.16 20.28 -81.20
C SER A 88 -47.91 21.15 -81.24
N GLU A 89 -48.09 22.40 -81.69
CA GLU A 89 -47.02 23.40 -81.72
C GLU A 89 -47.64 24.79 -81.55
N LEU A 90 -47.30 25.44 -80.44
CA LEU A 90 -47.66 26.83 -80.18
C LEU A 90 -46.42 27.69 -80.40
N SER A 91 -46.48 28.65 -81.33
CA SER A 91 -45.40 29.60 -81.53
C SER A 91 -45.15 30.40 -80.24
N GLU A 92 -43.91 30.87 -80.03
CA GLU A 92 -43.59 31.72 -78.88
C GLU A 92 -44.47 32.98 -78.84
N ASN A 93 -44.87 33.50 -80.01
CA ASN A 93 -45.82 34.60 -80.12
C ASN A 93 -47.21 34.24 -79.57
N ASN A 94 -47.77 33.08 -79.95
CA ASN A 94 -49.08 32.63 -79.46
C ASN A 94 -49.05 32.33 -77.96
N LYS A 95 -47.92 31.79 -77.44
CA LYS A 95 -47.73 31.59 -76.00
C LYS A 95 -47.73 32.92 -75.26
N ALA A 96 -47.01 33.91 -75.79
CA ALA A 96 -46.96 35.26 -75.22
C ALA A 96 -48.35 35.91 -75.22
N ILE A 97 -49.12 35.80 -76.30
CA ILE A 97 -50.51 36.29 -76.40
C ILE A 97 -51.37 35.69 -75.28
N MET A 98 -51.36 34.36 -75.13
CA MET A 98 -52.16 33.67 -74.12
C MET A 98 -51.74 34.03 -72.69
N GLN A 99 -50.43 34.15 -72.41
CA GLN A 99 -49.91 34.55 -71.10
C GLN A 99 -50.31 35.99 -70.76
N LYS A 100 -50.19 36.91 -71.72
CA LYS A 100 -50.57 38.32 -71.58
C LYS A 100 -52.06 38.47 -71.34
N TYR A 101 -52.89 37.74 -72.09
CA TYR A 101 -54.33 37.72 -71.88
C TYR A 101 -54.68 37.25 -70.45
N PHE A 102 -54.10 36.12 -70.02
CA PHE A 102 -54.28 35.63 -68.65
C PHE A 102 -53.87 36.67 -67.61
N GLN A 103 -52.71 37.30 -67.78
CA GLN A 103 -52.23 38.34 -66.88
C GLN A 103 -53.18 39.55 -66.83
N ALA A 104 -53.63 40.05 -67.99
CA ALA A 104 -54.54 41.19 -68.08
C ALA A 104 -55.90 40.90 -67.41
N THR A 105 -56.43 39.68 -67.58
CA THR A 105 -57.68 39.27 -66.94
C THR A 105 -57.54 39.12 -65.42
N VAL A 106 -56.43 38.56 -64.94
CA VAL A 106 -56.18 38.42 -63.50
C VAL A 106 -55.92 39.77 -62.83
N GLU A 107 -55.25 40.70 -63.52
CA GLU A 107 -55.00 42.07 -63.02
C GLU A 107 -56.25 42.97 -63.07
N GLY A 108 -57.36 42.51 -63.66
CA GLY A 108 -58.60 43.30 -63.79
C GLY A 108 -58.49 44.46 -64.80
N LYS A 109 -57.49 44.44 -65.69
CA LYS A 109 -57.22 45.47 -66.71
C LYS A 109 -57.69 45.03 -68.10
N VAL A 110 -58.89 44.46 -68.17
CA VAL A 110 -59.41 43.87 -69.42
C VAL A 110 -59.79 44.94 -70.47
N ASP A 111 -59.91 46.20 -70.05
CA ASP A 111 -60.29 47.33 -70.92
C ASP A 111 -59.11 47.96 -71.69
N ASP A 112 -57.86 47.50 -71.48
CA ASP A 112 -56.67 48.00 -72.20
C ASP A 112 -56.26 47.09 -73.36
N ALA A 113 -57.07 47.07 -74.41
CA ALA A 113 -56.79 46.28 -75.62
C ALA A 113 -55.51 46.76 -76.36
N GLN A 114 -55.12 48.04 -76.20
CA GLN A 114 -53.93 48.61 -76.85
C GLN A 114 -52.63 48.22 -76.12
N GLY A 115 -52.63 48.13 -74.80
CA GLY A 115 -51.47 47.70 -74.00
C GLY A 115 -51.08 46.24 -74.20
N VAL A 116 -52.05 45.36 -74.47
CA VAL A 116 -51.77 43.95 -74.81
C VAL A 116 -51.03 43.85 -76.14
N VAL A 117 -51.50 44.54 -77.18
CA VAL A 117 -50.91 44.51 -78.54
C VAL A 117 -49.52 45.16 -78.59
N ALA A 118 -49.33 46.33 -77.98
CA ALA A 118 -48.05 47.06 -78.00
C ALA A 118 -46.91 46.29 -77.29
N SER A 119 -47.26 45.39 -76.37
CA SER A 119 -46.29 44.62 -75.62
C SER A 119 -45.88 43.30 -76.28
N ILE A 120 -46.57 42.88 -77.34
CA ILE A 120 -46.25 41.69 -78.14
C ILE A 120 -45.17 42.03 -79.19
N GLU A 121 -45.14 43.26 -79.71
CA GLU A 121 -44.14 43.71 -80.68
C GLU A 121 -42.74 43.97 -80.08
N SER A 122 -42.59 44.06 -78.74
CA SER A 122 -41.31 44.37 -78.07
C SER A 122 -40.53 43.16 -77.54
N ALA A 123 -41.04 41.93 -77.73
CA ALA A 123 -40.42 40.71 -77.22
C ALA A 123 -39.54 40.01 -78.28
N VAL A 124 -38.53 40.69 -78.80
CA VAL A 124 -37.42 40.06 -79.55
C VAL A 124 -36.09 40.64 -79.07
N VAL A 125 -35.48 39.98 -78.09
CA VAL A 125 -34.04 40.12 -77.81
C VAL A 125 -33.47 38.71 -77.64
N PRO A 126 -32.47 38.27 -78.43
CA PRO A 126 -31.88 36.95 -78.26
C PRO A 126 -30.99 36.91 -77.01
N PHE A 127 -31.15 35.85 -76.19
CA PHE A 127 -30.32 35.53 -75.04
C PHE A 127 -28.99 34.91 -75.51
N LYS A 128 -27.85 35.33 -74.93
CA LYS A 128 -26.52 34.77 -75.24
C LYS A 128 -26.33 33.47 -74.42
N ALA A 129 -26.09 32.36 -75.12
CA ALA A 129 -25.87 31.04 -74.52
C ALA A 129 -24.63 31.00 -73.61
N ASP A 130 -24.70 30.18 -72.56
CA ASP A 130 -23.61 29.86 -71.66
C ASP A 130 -22.39 29.33 -72.42
N LEU A 131 -21.18 29.76 -72.02
CA LEU A 131 -19.92 29.29 -72.59
C LEU A 131 -19.65 27.84 -72.12
N GLU A 132 -19.60 26.89 -73.05
CA GLU A 132 -19.14 25.53 -72.77
C GLU A 132 -17.59 25.48 -72.67
N MET A 133 -17.06 24.82 -71.64
CA MET A 133 -15.61 24.61 -71.42
C MET A 133 -15.01 23.71 -72.52
N THR A 134 -13.76 23.99 -72.93
CA THR A 134 -13.05 23.21 -73.95
C THR A 134 -12.43 21.91 -73.39
N ASP A 135 -12.22 20.90 -74.24
CA ASP A 135 -11.70 19.58 -73.85
C ASP A 135 -10.29 19.64 -73.20
N GLU A 136 -9.46 20.61 -73.59
CA GLU A 136 -8.15 20.85 -72.98
C GLU A 136 -8.27 21.39 -71.54
N GLU A 137 -9.21 22.30 -71.28
CA GLU A 137 -9.50 22.82 -69.94
C GLU A 137 -10.05 21.72 -69.01
N CYS A 138 -10.86 20.79 -69.55
CA CYS A 138 -11.33 19.62 -68.82
C CYS A 138 -10.17 18.68 -68.42
N ALA A 139 -9.21 18.43 -69.31
CA ALA A 139 -8.06 17.57 -69.03
C ALA A 139 -7.10 18.19 -67.98
N GLU A 140 -6.86 19.49 -68.07
CA GLU A 140 -6.02 20.22 -67.12
C GLU A 140 -6.68 20.33 -65.73
N PHE A 141 -7.99 20.57 -65.69
CA PHE A 141 -8.78 20.54 -64.46
C PHE A 141 -8.74 19.15 -63.81
N GLN A 142 -8.94 18.07 -64.57
CA GLN A 142 -8.86 16.70 -64.02
C GLN A 142 -7.47 16.36 -63.45
N LYS A 143 -6.39 16.78 -64.12
CA LYS A 143 -5.02 16.51 -63.65
C LYS A 143 -4.71 17.29 -62.37
N THR A 144 -5.17 18.54 -62.29
CA THR A 144 -5.02 19.41 -61.11
C THR A 144 -5.89 18.94 -59.95
N TYR A 145 -7.13 18.51 -60.24
CA TYR A 145 -8.05 17.92 -59.28
C TYR A 145 -7.50 16.61 -58.71
N LYS A 146 -7.03 15.67 -59.54
CA LYS A 146 -6.44 14.40 -59.07
C LYS A 146 -5.20 14.61 -58.21
N LYS A 147 -4.30 15.54 -58.57
CA LYS A 147 -3.14 15.91 -57.73
C LYS A 147 -3.58 16.47 -56.37
N ARG A 148 -4.49 17.45 -56.34
CA ARG A 148 -5.00 18.05 -55.10
C ARG A 148 -5.77 17.04 -54.24
N ALA A 149 -6.62 16.21 -54.86
CA ALA A 149 -7.36 15.14 -54.19
C ALA A 149 -6.42 14.09 -53.58
N SER A 150 -5.36 13.67 -54.30
CA SER A 150 -4.35 12.76 -53.73
C SER A 150 -3.58 13.37 -52.57
N ALA A 151 -3.27 14.67 -52.61
CA ALA A 151 -2.60 15.37 -51.52
C ALA A 151 -3.49 15.48 -50.27
N HIS A 152 -4.79 15.79 -50.44
CA HIS A 152 -5.76 15.79 -49.35
C HIS A 152 -6.00 14.39 -48.78
N ALA A 153 -6.04 13.35 -49.62
CA ALA A 153 -6.17 11.97 -49.17
C ALA A 153 -4.95 11.52 -48.35
N LEU A 154 -3.73 11.88 -48.78
CA LEU A 154 -2.51 11.58 -48.03
C LEU A 154 -2.48 12.31 -46.68
N ALA A 155 -2.86 13.59 -46.66
CA ALA A 155 -2.95 14.37 -45.43
C ALA A 155 -4.00 13.78 -44.46
N GLY A 156 -5.17 13.37 -44.98
CA GLY A 156 -6.20 12.68 -44.19
C GLY A 156 -5.69 11.37 -43.59
N LEU A 157 -5.00 10.55 -44.39
CA LEU A 157 -4.41 9.30 -43.93
C LEU A 157 -3.34 9.53 -42.85
N SER A 158 -2.48 10.54 -43.01
CA SER A 158 -1.48 10.89 -41.98
C SER A 158 -2.14 11.30 -40.66
N ILE A 159 -3.23 12.08 -40.70
CA ILE A 159 -3.96 12.47 -39.49
C ILE A 159 -4.55 11.22 -38.81
N VAL A 160 -5.18 10.32 -39.57
CA VAL A 160 -5.73 9.07 -39.03
C VAL A 160 -4.63 8.21 -38.39
N LEU A 161 -3.48 8.07 -39.03
CA LEU A 161 -2.34 7.33 -38.46
C LEU A 161 -1.80 7.97 -37.19
N ILE A 162 -1.73 9.31 -37.12
CA ILE A 162 -1.34 10.03 -35.90
C ILE A 162 -2.35 9.78 -34.78
N VAL A 163 -3.64 9.88 -35.07
CA VAL A 163 -4.71 9.61 -34.10
C VAL A 163 -4.64 8.17 -33.60
N LEU A 164 -4.50 7.19 -34.49
CA LEU A 164 -4.32 5.79 -34.13
C LEU A 164 -3.06 5.57 -33.29
N GLY A 165 -1.95 6.24 -33.64
CA GLY A 165 -0.71 6.18 -32.87
C GLY A 165 -0.85 6.74 -31.45
N VAL A 166 -1.57 7.86 -31.28
CA VAL A 166 -1.84 8.46 -29.97
C VAL A 166 -2.77 7.57 -29.14
N VAL A 167 -3.84 7.04 -29.75
CA VAL A 167 -4.77 6.12 -29.08
C VAL A 167 -4.04 4.85 -28.64
N TYR A 168 -3.22 4.27 -29.52
CA TYR A 168 -2.40 3.09 -29.20
C TYR A 168 -1.41 3.38 -28.07
N SER A 169 -0.68 4.49 -28.15
CA SER A 169 0.28 4.89 -27.10
C SER A 169 -0.39 5.08 -25.75
N ASN A 170 -1.58 5.70 -25.71
CA ASN A 170 -2.35 5.91 -24.48
C ASN A 170 -2.99 4.61 -23.96
N TRP A 171 -3.21 3.64 -24.84
CA TRP A 171 -3.76 2.33 -24.45
C TRP A 171 -2.70 1.43 -23.80
N VAL A 172 -1.48 1.42 -24.34
CA VAL A 172 -0.37 0.55 -23.90
C VAL A 172 0.41 1.15 -22.72
N THR A 173 0.25 2.44 -22.44
CA THR A 173 0.95 3.11 -21.35
C THR A 173 -0.04 3.52 -20.26
N ALA A 174 0.12 2.95 -19.06
CA ALA A 174 -0.58 3.44 -17.87
C ALA A 174 0.28 4.53 -17.21
N VAL A 175 -0.30 5.69 -16.92
CA VAL A 175 0.40 6.81 -16.29
C VAL A 175 -0.20 7.13 -14.93
N SER A 176 0.64 7.22 -13.90
CA SER A 176 0.27 7.69 -12.57
C SER A 176 1.16 8.86 -12.16
N VAL A 177 0.53 9.96 -11.75
CA VAL A 177 1.21 11.13 -11.16
C VAL A 177 1.14 11.13 -9.64
N ASP A 178 0.35 10.24 -9.04
CA ASP A 178 0.31 10.04 -7.59
C ASP A 178 1.19 8.86 -7.20
N ALA A 179 2.50 9.10 -7.28
CA ALA A 179 3.49 8.18 -6.78
C ALA A 179 4.45 8.87 -5.81
N ALA A 180 4.96 8.08 -4.86
CA ALA A 180 5.96 8.54 -3.91
C ALA A 180 7.04 7.48 -3.70
N VAL A 181 8.25 7.95 -3.41
CA VAL A 181 9.40 7.13 -3.05
C VAL A 181 9.30 6.72 -1.57
N TYR A 182 9.44 5.45 -1.30
CA TYR A 182 9.49 4.85 0.02
C TYR A 182 10.82 4.12 0.22
N GLU A 183 11.25 4.02 1.47
CA GLU A 183 12.44 3.30 1.91
C GLU A 183 12.11 2.61 3.23
N MET A 184 12.83 1.54 3.53
CA MET A 184 12.71 0.93 4.86
C MET A 184 13.26 1.89 5.90
N VAL A 185 12.44 2.21 6.90
CA VAL A 185 12.84 3.08 8.01
C VAL A 185 12.81 2.33 9.33
N VAL A 186 13.77 2.63 10.18
CA VAL A 186 13.87 2.12 11.55
C VAL A 186 13.54 3.25 12.50
N ARG A 187 12.52 3.04 13.33
CA ARG A 187 12.11 4.00 14.35
C ARG A 187 12.93 3.73 15.62
N ALA A 188 13.76 4.68 16.03
CA ALA A 188 14.43 4.61 17.32
C ALA A 188 13.45 5.07 18.40
N ALA A 189 13.14 4.16 19.31
CA ALA A 189 12.23 4.37 20.42
C ALA A 189 12.86 3.88 21.72
N PRO A 190 12.52 4.49 22.86
CA PRO A 190 13.06 4.06 24.13
C PRO A 190 12.35 2.81 24.63
N GLU A 191 13.07 1.96 25.35
CA GLU A 191 12.49 0.80 26.02
C GLU A 191 11.84 1.17 27.36
N GLN A 192 12.24 2.31 27.95
CA GLN A 192 11.73 2.81 29.22
C GLN A 192 11.26 4.27 29.05
N SER A 193 10.15 4.62 29.69
CA SER A 193 9.63 5.98 29.70
C SER A 193 10.54 6.94 30.49
N GLY A 194 10.65 8.19 30.04
CA GLY A 194 11.46 9.20 30.72
C GLY A 194 11.66 10.47 29.89
N ILE A 195 12.47 11.39 30.40
CA ILE A 195 12.78 12.66 29.75
C ILE A 195 14.01 12.49 28.85
N ILE A 196 13.97 13.02 27.63
CA ILE A 196 15.13 13.09 26.75
C ILE A 196 16.10 14.13 27.31
N LYS A 197 17.30 13.69 27.70
CA LYS A 197 18.34 14.56 28.25
C LYS A 197 19.15 15.24 27.15
N ASN A 198 19.50 14.51 26.10
CA ASN A 198 20.27 15.04 24.97
C ASN A 198 19.96 14.26 23.68
N ILE A 199 19.96 14.95 22.54
CA ILE A 199 19.89 14.34 21.21
C ILE A 199 21.23 14.57 20.53
N ALA A 200 21.97 13.49 20.29
CA ALA A 200 23.36 13.54 19.82
C ALA A 200 23.49 13.61 18.29
N VAL A 201 22.37 13.60 17.57
CA VAL A 201 22.33 13.55 16.10
C VAL A 201 21.34 14.55 15.52
N GLN A 202 21.60 14.97 14.28
CA GLN A 202 20.75 15.92 13.55
C GLN A 202 20.10 15.29 12.32
N LYS A 203 19.02 15.91 11.84
CA LYS A 203 18.37 15.51 10.59
C LYS A 203 19.38 15.53 9.43
N GLY A 204 19.39 14.45 8.65
CA GLY A 204 20.29 14.28 7.50
C GLY A 204 21.67 13.70 7.85
N GLN A 205 22.04 13.62 9.13
CA GLN A 205 23.34 13.11 9.55
C GLN A 205 23.47 11.61 9.29
N VAL A 206 24.63 11.19 8.77
CA VAL A 206 25.00 9.78 8.65
C VAL A 206 25.54 9.28 9.99
N VAL A 207 25.03 8.13 10.44
CA VAL A 207 25.39 7.48 11.71
C VAL A 207 25.97 6.10 11.46
N LYS A 208 26.92 5.70 12.30
CA LYS A 208 27.50 4.35 12.30
C LYS A 208 26.74 3.44 13.27
N LYS A 209 26.86 2.12 13.07
CA LYS A 209 26.40 1.13 14.06
C LYS A 209 27.07 1.40 15.41
N GLY A 210 26.29 1.41 16.49
CA GLY A 210 26.73 1.69 17.86
C GLY A 210 26.88 3.16 18.21
N GLN A 211 26.69 4.09 17.26
CA GLN A 211 26.74 5.52 17.53
C GLN A 211 25.56 5.94 18.41
N LEU A 212 25.81 6.80 19.41
CA LEU A 212 24.77 7.35 20.27
C LEU A 212 23.83 8.22 19.46
N LEU A 213 22.53 7.98 19.61
CA LEU A 213 21.46 8.71 18.94
C LEU A 213 20.90 9.77 19.87
N TYR A 214 20.48 9.35 21.06
CA TYR A 214 20.01 10.23 22.13
C TYR A 214 20.23 9.55 23.48
N SER A 215 20.27 10.35 24.53
CA SER A 215 20.28 9.89 25.92
C SER A 215 19.07 10.43 26.66
N MET A 216 18.57 9.63 27.59
CA MET A 216 17.49 9.96 28.50
C MET A 216 18.06 10.29 29.88
N ASP A 217 17.23 10.87 30.75
CA ASP A 217 17.60 11.05 32.14
C ASP A 217 17.78 9.69 32.83
N ASP A 218 19.03 9.43 33.20
CA ASP A 218 19.53 8.16 33.70
C ASP A 218 19.89 8.22 35.20
N GLU A 219 19.54 9.31 35.91
CA GLU A 219 19.83 9.45 37.34
C GLU A 219 19.27 8.31 38.17
N LYS A 220 18.02 7.91 37.92
CA LYS A 220 17.40 6.78 38.62
C LYS A 220 18.19 5.49 38.35
N GLY A 221 18.54 5.23 37.09
CA GLY A 221 19.33 4.06 36.72
C GLY A 221 20.71 4.04 37.39
N ARG A 222 21.38 5.19 37.51
CA ARG A 222 22.66 5.31 38.22
C ARG A 222 22.50 4.99 39.71
N ARG A 223 21.44 5.51 40.35
CA ARG A 223 21.13 5.21 41.76
C ARG A 223 20.84 3.72 41.98
N ASP A 224 20.08 3.10 41.08
CA ASP A 224 19.75 1.66 41.15
C ASP A 224 21.00 0.77 41.04
N VAL A 225 21.95 1.14 40.16
CA VAL A 225 23.26 0.48 40.06
C VAL A 225 24.05 0.60 41.35
N GLU A 226 24.12 1.80 41.93
CA GLU A 226 24.88 2.02 43.16
C GLU A 226 24.25 1.28 44.35
N GLN A 227 22.93 1.31 44.49
CA GLN A 227 22.21 0.54 45.52
C GLN A 227 22.50 -0.96 45.40
N SER A 228 22.46 -1.51 44.17
CA SER A 228 22.75 -2.93 43.92
C SER A 228 24.21 -3.28 44.21
N ARG A 229 25.14 -2.36 43.93
CA ARG A 229 26.57 -2.51 44.24
C ARG A 229 26.80 -2.56 45.75
N ILE A 230 26.17 -1.66 46.52
CA ILE A 230 26.25 -1.63 47.97
C ILE A 230 25.68 -2.93 48.56
N ALA A 231 24.51 -3.37 48.09
CA ALA A 231 23.90 -4.62 48.54
C ALA A 231 24.82 -5.84 48.31
N LEU A 232 25.46 -5.91 47.13
CA LEU A 232 26.45 -6.94 46.84
C LEU A 232 27.65 -6.87 47.81
N ALA A 233 28.19 -5.67 48.04
CA ALA A 233 29.32 -5.48 48.96
C ALA A 233 28.97 -5.92 50.39
N MET A 234 27.78 -5.55 50.89
CA MET A 234 27.29 -5.99 52.20
C MET A 234 27.17 -7.51 52.28
N ALA A 235 26.60 -8.15 51.27
CA ALA A 235 26.45 -9.60 51.23
C ALA A 235 27.81 -10.33 51.21
N GLN A 236 28.79 -9.77 50.48
CA GLN A 236 30.17 -10.28 50.45
C GLN A 236 30.88 -10.12 51.79
N GLN A 237 30.70 -8.99 52.47
CA GLN A 237 31.26 -8.76 53.80
C GLN A 237 30.68 -9.73 54.83
N GLN A 238 29.37 -9.98 54.79
CA GLN A 238 28.73 -10.96 55.66
C GLN A 238 29.22 -12.39 55.39
N LEU A 239 29.42 -12.75 54.12
CA LEU A 239 30.05 -14.03 53.76
C LEU A 239 31.48 -14.15 54.30
N ALA A 240 32.28 -13.07 54.20
CA ALA A 240 33.64 -13.05 54.73
C ALA A 240 33.66 -13.26 56.26
N MET A 241 32.75 -12.61 56.99
CA MET A 241 32.61 -12.81 58.44
C MET A 241 32.25 -14.26 58.80
N MET A 242 31.31 -14.88 58.08
CA MET A 242 30.96 -16.29 58.31
C MET A 242 32.13 -17.24 58.04
N ARG A 243 32.94 -16.95 57.00
CA ARG A 243 34.15 -17.74 56.71
C ARG A 243 35.22 -17.60 57.79
N ILE A 244 35.37 -16.43 58.38
CA ILE A 244 36.24 -16.21 59.55
C ILE A 244 35.72 -17.04 60.74
N GLN A 245 34.42 -16.97 61.03
CA GLN A 245 33.80 -17.75 62.10
C GLN A 245 34.00 -19.26 61.92
N LEU A 246 33.82 -19.78 60.69
CA LEU A 246 34.10 -21.19 60.38
C LEU A 246 35.57 -21.56 60.64
N THR A 247 36.49 -20.67 60.27
CA THR A 247 37.93 -20.88 60.45
C THR A 247 38.29 -20.92 61.93
N ASP A 248 37.72 -20.04 62.73
CA ASP A 248 37.97 -19.98 64.17
C ASP A 248 37.32 -21.17 64.91
N GLU A 249 36.14 -21.62 64.49
CA GLU A 249 35.52 -22.84 65.01
C GLU A 249 36.39 -24.08 64.70
N HIS A 250 36.93 -24.19 63.48
CA HIS A 250 37.86 -25.27 63.14
C HIS A 250 39.15 -25.23 63.99
N LYS A 251 39.70 -24.04 64.27
CA LYS A 251 40.87 -23.89 65.15
C LYS A 251 40.55 -24.34 66.57
N ALA A 252 39.43 -23.88 67.14
CA ALA A 252 38.99 -24.24 68.48
C ALA A 252 38.77 -25.76 68.61
N MET A 253 38.09 -26.37 67.63
CA MET A 253 37.87 -27.81 67.57
C MET A 253 39.19 -28.59 67.51
N ARG A 254 40.17 -28.12 66.71
CA ARG A 254 41.50 -28.76 66.61
C ARG A 254 42.21 -28.74 67.96
N LEU A 255 42.26 -27.59 68.62
CA LEU A 255 42.88 -27.44 69.94
C LEU A 255 42.22 -28.37 70.98
N TYR A 256 40.89 -28.45 70.99
CA TYR A 256 40.16 -29.34 71.89
C TYR A 256 40.48 -30.81 71.63
N ARG A 257 40.47 -31.23 70.36
CA ARG A 257 40.78 -32.61 69.96
C ARG A 257 42.20 -33.00 70.39
N ASP A 258 43.15 -32.09 70.23
CA ASP A 258 44.55 -32.34 70.59
C ASP A 258 44.70 -32.44 72.13
N ALA A 259 44.02 -31.58 72.90
CA ALA A 259 43.97 -31.66 74.36
C ALA A 259 43.30 -32.96 74.87
N ALA A 260 42.18 -33.37 74.26
CA ALA A 260 41.48 -34.61 74.62
C ALA A 260 42.37 -35.85 74.36
N LYS A 261 43.10 -35.88 73.23
CA LYS A 261 44.08 -36.93 72.94
C LYS A 261 45.22 -36.97 73.95
N GLN A 262 45.76 -35.82 74.35
CA GLN A 262 46.80 -35.75 75.38
C GLN A 262 46.30 -36.27 76.73
N LYS A 263 45.06 -35.95 77.13
CA LYS A 263 44.45 -36.46 78.37
C LYS A 263 44.32 -37.99 78.36
N VAL A 264 43.89 -38.57 77.23
CA VAL A 264 43.83 -40.05 77.06
C VAL A 264 45.22 -40.66 77.21
N GLY A 265 46.25 -40.06 76.61
CA GLY A 265 47.64 -40.51 76.74
C GLY A 265 48.09 -40.53 78.20
N MET A 266 47.90 -39.42 78.92
CA MET A 266 48.26 -39.30 80.33
C MET A 266 47.52 -40.30 81.22
N LEU A 267 46.20 -40.47 81.05
CA LEU A 267 45.41 -41.45 81.81
C LEU A 267 45.82 -42.89 81.49
N ARG A 268 46.19 -43.19 80.24
CA ARG A 268 46.72 -44.50 79.87
C ARG A 268 47.99 -44.82 80.64
N HIS A 269 48.93 -43.87 80.73
CA HIS A 269 50.16 -44.09 81.51
C HIS A 269 49.88 -44.27 83.01
N LYS A 270 48.94 -43.50 83.58
CA LYS A 270 48.51 -43.68 84.98
C LYS A 270 47.87 -45.06 85.23
N PHE A 271 46.98 -45.48 84.33
CA PHE A 271 46.33 -46.78 84.39
C PHE A 271 47.36 -47.92 84.34
N GLU A 272 48.33 -47.89 83.41
CA GLU A 272 49.38 -48.92 83.33
C GLU A 272 50.28 -48.96 84.58
N ALA A 273 50.58 -47.81 85.19
CA ALA A 273 51.32 -47.73 86.45
C ALA A 273 50.51 -48.32 87.63
N ALA A 274 49.22 -47.99 87.73
CA ALA A 274 48.34 -48.54 88.76
C ALA A 274 48.17 -50.05 88.61
N LYS A 275 48.00 -50.54 87.37
CA LYS A 275 47.95 -51.96 87.03
C LYS A 275 49.22 -52.70 87.45
N SER A 276 50.39 -52.14 87.17
CA SER A 276 51.68 -52.71 87.59
C SER A 276 51.79 -52.78 89.13
N THR A 277 51.29 -51.75 89.82
CA THR A 277 51.25 -51.69 91.29
C THR A 277 50.29 -52.74 91.88
N ARG A 278 49.09 -52.89 91.31
CA ARG A 278 48.14 -53.95 91.70
C ARG A 278 48.74 -55.34 91.49
N GLN A 279 49.42 -55.58 90.36
CA GLN A 279 50.09 -56.86 90.07
C GLN A 279 51.17 -57.21 91.10
N LEU A 280 51.92 -56.21 91.57
CA LEU A 280 52.89 -56.41 92.65
C LEU A 280 52.17 -56.80 93.96
N ALA A 281 51.14 -56.06 94.36
CA ALA A 281 50.36 -56.33 95.57
C ALA A 281 49.67 -57.71 95.52
N GLU A 282 49.21 -58.13 94.34
CA GLU A 282 48.65 -59.46 94.10
C GLU A 282 49.69 -60.57 94.36
N LYS A 283 50.89 -60.45 93.78
CA LYS A 283 51.99 -61.40 94.01
C LYS A 283 52.40 -61.46 95.48
N GLU A 284 52.44 -60.33 96.17
CA GLU A 284 52.74 -60.29 97.61
C GLU A 284 51.65 -60.94 98.46
N LEU A 285 50.37 -60.73 98.12
CA LEU A 285 49.25 -61.39 98.78
C LEU A 285 49.30 -62.90 98.58
N GLU A 286 49.58 -63.38 97.37
CA GLU A 286 49.75 -64.82 97.11
C GLU A 286 50.92 -65.41 97.91
N ARG A 287 52.05 -64.68 97.99
CA ARG A 287 53.17 -65.07 98.84
C ARG A 287 52.77 -65.13 100.32
N ALA A 288 52.04 -64.13 100.83
CA ALA A 288 51.56 -64.09 102.21
C ALA A 288 50.62 -65.26 102.53
N LYS A 289 49.70 -65.60 101.63
CA LYS A 289 48.80 -66.78 101.76
C LYS A 289 49.60 -68.08 101.88
N MET A 290 50.65 -68.25 101.08
CA MET A 290 51.53 -69.43 101.16
C MET A 290 52.30 -69.48 102.49
N LEU A 291 52.82 -68.35 102.97
CA LEU A 291 53.57 -68.29 104.24
C LEU A 291 52.68 -68.57 105.46
N VAL A 292 51.43 -68.09 105.48
CA VAL A 292 50.46 -68.41 106.55
C VAL A 292 50.13 -69.91 106.55
N LYS A 293 49.91 -70.52 105.38
CA LYS A 293 49.67 -71.98 105.29
C LYS A 293 50.83 -72.81 105.85
N ARG A 294 52.06 -72.29 105.77
CA ARG A 294 53.28 -72.92 106.30
C ARG A 294 53.59 -72.54 107.76
N GLY A 295 52.75 -71.73 108.42
CA GLY A 295 52.96 -71.28 109.80
C GLY A 295 54.06 -70.23 110.00
N ALA A 296 54.61 -69.66 108.92
CA ALA A 296 55.77 -68.75 108.99
C ALA A 296 55.40 -67.29 109.34
N VAL A 297 54.13 -66.89 109.22
CA VAL A 297 53.63 -65.54 109.53
C VAL A 297 52.21 -65.60 110.11
N SER A 298 51.75 -64.52 110.77
CA SER A 298 50.41 -64.43 111.38
C SER A 298 49.29 -64.19 110.36
N ARG A 299 48.04 -64.50 110.73
CA ARG A 299 46.85 -64.17 109.90
C ARG A 299 46.74 -62.67 109.60
N SER A 300 47.01 -61.83 110.60
CA SER A 300 47.03 -60.36 110.46
C SER A 300 47.98 -59.87 109.36
N TYR A 301 49.11 -60.57 109.13
CA TYR A 301 50.03 -60.25 108.02
C TYR A 301 49.35 -60.41 106.64
N THR A 302 48.59 -61.49 106.45
CA THR A 302 47.84 -61.70 105.20
C THR A 302 46.69 -60.71 105.06
N ASP A 303 45.99 -60.36 106.14
CA ASP A 303 44.91 -59.38 106.09
C ASP A 303 45.41 -58.00 105.67
N LYS A 304 46.59 -57.56 106.15
CA LYS A 304 47.23 -56.31 105.70
C LYS A 304 47.57 -56.33 104.20
N ARG A 305 48.09 -57.46 103.68
CA ARG A 305 48.38 -57.62 102.24
C ARG A 305 47.11 -57.68 101.41
N ARG A 306 46.04 -58.30 101.93
CA ARG A 306 44.72 -58.31 101.29
C ARG A 306 44.17 -56.89 101.19
N GLN A 307 44.25 -56.11 102.25
CA GLN A 307 43.85 -54.70 102.23
C GLN A 307 44.63 -53.92 101.17
N ALA A 308 45.96 -54.06 101.12
CA ALA A 308 46.80 -53.39 100.11
C ALA A 308 46.46 -53.80 98.66
N TYR A 309 46.14 -55.07 98.41
CA TYR A 309 45.66 -55.52 97.11
C TYR A 309 44.30 -54.90 96.76
N LEU A 310 43.36 -54.86 97.69
CA LEU A 310 42.03 -54.29 97.44
C LEU A 310 42.09 -52.78 97.16
N THR A 311 42.96 -52.04 97.86
CA THR A 311 43.13 -50.60 97.61
C THR A 311 43.77 -50.31 96.26
N THR A 312 44.82 -51.05 95.89
CA THR A 312 45.47 -50.91 94.57
C THR A 312 44.55 -51.35 93.42
N LYS A 313 43.72 -52.38 93.64
CA LYS A 313 42.69 -52.79 92.68
C LYS A 313 41.63 -51.72 92.49
N ALA A 314 41.10 -51.14 93.56
CA ALA A 314 40.12 -50.06 93.48
C ALA A 314 40.67 -48.82 92.74
N GLU A 315 41.95 -48.49 92.94
CA GLU A 315 42.60 -47.39 92.21
C GLU A 315 42.79 -47.70 90.72
N GLU A 316 43.15 -48.94 90.35
CA GLU A 316 43.19 -49.37 88.93
C GLU A 316 41.79 -49.25 88.30
N ASP A 317 40.76 -49.78 88.96
CA ASP A 317 39.38 -49.75 88.46
C ASP A 317 38.90 -48.29 88.28
N ARG A 318 39.24 -47.39 89.22
CA ARG A 318 38.96 -45.95 89.11
C ARG A 318 39.62 -45.32 87.87
N LEU A 319 40.91 -45.59 87.67
CA LEU A 319 41.66 -45.07 86.51
C LEU A 319 41.19 -45.70 85.19
N HIS A 320 40.70 -46.95 85.23
CA HIS A 320 40.11 -47.61 84.08
C HIS A 320 38.86 -46.87 83.60
N GLU A 321 37.95 -46.54 84.52
CA GLU A 321 36.74 -45.78 84.20
C GLU A 321 37.09 -44.35 83.75
N GLU A 322 38.01 -43.66 84.42
CA GLU A 322 38.48 -42.34 83.98
C GLU A 322 39.05 -42.38 82.55
N LEU A 323 39.83 -43.41 82.21
CA LEU A 323 40.38 -43.60 80.87
C LEU A 323 39.27 -43.89 79.85
N ARG A 324 38.27 -44.72 80.21
CA ARG A 324 37.11 -45.00 79.35
C ARG A 324 36.34 -43.72 79.05
N HIS A 325 36.05 -42.91 80.08
CA HIS A 325 35.39 -41.62 79.93
C HIS A 325 36.21 -40.66 79.05
N ALA A 326 37.52 -40.56 79.26
CA ALA A 326 38.39 -39.72 78.44
C ALA A 326 38.44 -40.17 76.96
N ARG A 327 38.40 -41.49 76.70
CA ARG A 327 38.35 -42.03 75.34
C ARG A 327 37.05 -41.67 74.63
N VAL A 328 35.91 -41.81 75.31
CA VAL A 328 34.60 -41.39 74.77
C VAL A 328 34.62 -39.90 74.42
N ASN A 329 35.13 -39.06 75.33
CA ASN A 329 35.25 -37.62 75.07
C ASN A 329 36.16 -37.30 73.87
N ALA A 330 37.27 -38.02 73.70
CA ALA A 330 38.17 -37.84 72.56
C ALA A 330 37.57 -38.29 71.22
N VAL A 331 36.73 -39.34 71.20
CA VAL A 331 36.00 -39.78 70.01
C VAL A 331 34.89 -38.79 69.65
N SER A 332 34.12 -38.33 70.65
CA SER A 332 33.10 -37.29 70.43
C SER A 332 33.70 -36.02 69.83
N ALA A 333 34.86 -35.59 70.34
CA ALA A 333 35.63 -34.48 69.76
C ALA A 333 36.03 -34.71 68.30
N ALA A 334 36.31 -35.96 67.91
CA ALA A 334 36.66 -36.32 66.54
C ALA A 334 35.45 -36.28 65.59
N THR A 335 34.24 -36.54 66.09
CA THR A 335 32.98 -36.38 65.33
C THR A 335 32.54 -34.94 65.14
N GLY A 336 33.36 -33.96 65.54
CA GLY A 336 33.10 -32.54 65.33
C GLY A 336 32.26 -31.89 66.42
N LYS A 337 31.89 -32.60 67.49
CA LYS A 337 31.21 -32.04 68.67
C LYS A 337 32.12 -32.08 69.88
N TYR A 338 32.21 -31.01 70.65
CA TYR A 338 33.06 -30.96 71.85
C TYR A 338 32.34 -30.32 73.03
N LEU A 339 32.67 -30.75 74.25
CA LEU A 339 32.12 -30.17 75.48
C LEU A 339 33.10 -29.16 76.07
N THR A 340 32.68 -27.90 76.18
CA THR A 340 33.39 -26.84 76.89
C THR A 340 32.42 -26.14 77.84
N ASP A 341 32.84 -25.88 79.08
CA ASP A 341 32.04 -25.16 80.09
C ASP A 341 30.64 -25.77 80.34
N GLY A 342 30.49 -27.08 80.16
CA GLY A 342 29.20 -27.78 80.32
C GLY A 342 28.25 -27.71 79.11
N ALA A 343 28.65 -27.05 78.01
CA ALA A 343 27.88 -26.95 76.77
C ALA A 343 28.51 -27.74 75.62
N VAL A 344 27.66 -28.37 74.79
CA VAL A 344 28.07 -29.01 73.53
C VAL A 344 28.24 -27.94 72.46
N ARG A 345 29.42 -27.88 71.83
CA ARG A 345 29.75 -27.01 70.69
C ARG A 345 30.14 -27.85 69.46
N GLY A 346 30.48 -27.20 68.35
CA GLY A 346 30.87 -27.87 67.11
C GLY A 346 29.79 -27.92 66.03
N GLU A 347 29.07 -26.82 65.82
CA GLU A 347 28.03 -26.71 64.77
C GLU A 347 28.63 -26.35 63.40
N VAL A 348 29.75 -26.96 63.03
CA VAL A 348 30.48 -26.67 61.77
C VAL A 348 29.58 -26.86 60.55
N GLU A 349 28.78 -27.92 60.51
CA GLU A 349 27.88 -28.19 59.39
C GLU A 349 26.77 -27.14 59.27
N LYS A 350 26.29 -26.57 60.39
CA LYS A 350 25.34 -25.47 60.37
C LYS A 350 25.97 -24.20 59.82
N ILE A 351 27.18 -23.85 60.28
CA ILE A 351 27.92 -22.69 59.74
C ILE A 351 28.18 -22.87 58.24
N ARG A 352 28.53 -24.08 57.79
CA ARG A 352 28.71 -24.38 56.35
C ARG A 352 27.42 -24.24 55.56
N ALA A 353 26.29 -24.71 56.11
CA ALA A 353 24.98 -24.53 55.48
C ALA A 353 24.63 -23.03 55.37
N GLU A 354 24.87 -22.25 56.42
CA GLU A 354 24.67 -20.79 56.43
C GLU A 354 25.58 -20.07 55.41
N ILE A 355 26.85 -20.47 55.31
CA ILE A 355 27.79 -19.99 54.28
C ILE A 355 27.25 -20.28 52.89
N SER A 356 26.79 -21.51 52.63
CA SER A 356 26.21 -21.88 51.34
C SER A 356 25.01 -20.99 50.99
N VAL A 357 24.08 -20.77 51.94
CA VAL A 357 22.96 -19.84 51.77
C VAL A 357 23.45 -18.42 51.45
N GLN A 358 24.48 -17.95 52.16
CA GLN A 358 25.04 -16.63 51.95
C GLN A 358 25.78 -16.49 50.60
N GLU A 359 26.42 -17.55 50.10
CA GLU A 359 27.02 -17.60 48.76
C GLU A 359 25.96 -17.42 47.68
N HIS A 360 24.80 -18.07 47.83
CA HIS A 360 23.66 -17.88 46.93
C HIS A 360 23.12 -16.45 46.97
N LYS A 361 23.08 -15.81 48.16
CA LYS A 361 22.71 -14.38 48.27
C LYS A 361 23.70 -13.47 47.55
N VAL A 362 25.00 -13.74 47.65
CA VAL A 362 26.02 -13.00 46.88
C VAL A 362 25.80 -13.19 45.37
N ALA A 363 25.52 -14.41 44.92
CA ALA A 363 25.21 -14.68 43.51
C ALA A 363 23.95 -13.93 43.04
N LEU A 364 22.89 -13.91 43.84
CA LEU A 364 21.67 -13.15 43.57
C LEU A 364 21.96 -11.65 43.41
N HIS A 365 22.69 -11.04 44.34
CA HIS A 365 23.02 -9.62 44.26
C HIS A 365 23.94 -9.27 43.08
N LYS A 366 24.82 -10.20 42.65
CA LYS A 366 25.58 -10.03 41.40
C LYS A 366 24.67 -9.95 40.18
N VAL A 367 23.66 -10.81 40.11
CA VAL A 367 22.67 -10.79 39.01
C VAL A 367 21.85 -9.50 39.04
N GLN A 368 21.40 -9.07 40.23
CA GLN A 368 20.67 -7.81 40.39
C GLN A 368 21.51 -6.60 39.94
N LEU A 369 22.79 -6.55 40.30
CA LEU A 369 23.71 -5.51 39.83
C LEU A 369 23.86 -5.55 38.31
N ALA A 370 24.03 -6.73 37.71
CA ALA A 370 24.12 -6.88 36.26
C ALA A 370 22.84 -6.38 35.55
N GLN A 371 21.67 -6.69 36.10
CA GLN A 371 20.39 -6.21 35.58
C GLN A 371 20.28 -4.68 35.70
N ALA A 372 20.67 -4.09 36.83
CA ALA A 372 20.66 -2.64 37.03
C ALA A 372 21.60 -1.93 36.02
N VAL A 373 22.77 -2.50 35.77
CA VAL A 373 23.72 -1.97 34.77
C VAL A 373 23.15 -2.05 33.36
N GLU A 374 22.48 -3.14 33.01
CA GLU A 374 21.84 -3.27 31.69
C GLU A 374 20.68 -2.29 31.52
N ASN A 375 19.87 -2.13 32.57
CA ASN A 375 18.80 -1.12 32.61
C ASN A 375 19.37 0.30 32.43
N LEU A 376 20.51 0.61 33.04
CA LEU A 376 21.19 1.90 32.88
C LEU A 376 21.63 2.15 31.41
N LYS A 377 22.10 1.11 30.71
CA LYS A 377 22.46 1.24 29.29
C LYS A 377 21.26 1.56 28.41
N ARG A 378 20.05 1.09 28.76
CA ARG A 378 18.82 1.35 27.98
C ARG A 378 18.42 2.83 27.94
N PHE A 379 18.90 3.66 28.86
CA PHE A 379 18.74 5.12 28.79
C PHE A 379 19.61 5.78 27.71
N HIS A 380 20.59 5.05 27.15
CA HIS A 380 21.48 5.52 26.10
C HIS A 380 21.18 4.78 24.79
N VAL A 381 20.29 5.35 23.99
CA VAL A 381 19.83 4.70 22.77
C VAL A 381 20.84 4.92 21.65
N LYS A 382 21.33 3.81 21.09
CA LYS A 382 22.36 3.76 20.04
C LYS A 382 21.78 3.17 18.76
N SER A 383 22.42 3.47 17.63
CA SER A 383 22.01 2.91 16.34
C SER A 383 22.38 1.43 16.24
N MET A 384 21.44 0.57 15.85
CA MET A 384 21.70 -0.87 15.63
C MET A 384 22.38 -1.16 14.28
N ALA A 385 22.27 -0.24 13.32
CA ALA A 385 22.87 -0.33 11.99
C ALA A 385 23.46 1.03 11.58
N ALA A 386 24.31 1.03 10.55
CA ALA A 386 24.72 2.27 9.91
C ALA A 386 23.56 2.81 9.05
N GLY A 387 23.44 4.13 8.93
CA GLY A 387 22.33 4.74 8.20
C GLY A 387 22.32 6.25 8.27
N ARG A 388 21.22 6.87 7.87
CA ARG A 388 21.01 8.31 7.88
C ARG A 388 19.78 8.69 8.70
N VAL A 389 19.88 9.75 9.50
CA VAL A 389 18.74 10.28 10.26
C VAL A 389 17.77 10.96 9.30
N HIS A 390 16.57 10.41 9.12
CA HIS A 390 15.54 10.99 8.27
C HIS A 390 14.79 12.13 8.98
N ALA A 391 14.39 11.90 10.24
CA ALA A 391 13.65 12.86 11.03
C ALA A 391 13.90 12.68 12.53
N VAL A 392 14.02 13.79 13.24
CA VAL A 392 13.95 13.85 14.70
C VAL A 392 12.54 14.32 15.05
N LYS A 393 11.78 13.47 15.75
CA LYS A 393 10.35 13.68 16.02
C LYS A 393 10.09 14.29 17.40
N GLN A 394 11.03 14.14 18.32
CA GLN A 394 10.93 14.64 19.69
C GLN A 394 12.10 15.59 19.97
N ALA A 395 11.86 16.59 20.80
CA ALA A 395 12.88 17.55 21.19
C ALA A 395 13.60 17.11 22.47
N GLN A 396 14.75 17.72 22.73
CA GLN A 396 15.40 17.62 24.03
C GLN A 396 14.46 18.20 25.11
N GLY A 397 14.40 17.56 26.28
CA GLY A 397 13.48 17.92 27.36
C GLY A 397 12.07 17.34 27.23
N SER A 398 11.72 16.73 26.09
CA SER A 398 10.44 16.06 25.93
C SER A 398 10.37 14.78 26.78
N PHE A 399 9.20 14.55 27.40
CA PHE A 399 8.87 13.27 28.02
C PHE A 399 8.39 12.30 26.95
N VAL A 400 8.95 11.09 26.93
CA VAL A 400 8.61 10.04 25.97
C VAL A 400 8.28 8.75 26.69
N THR A 401 7.32 8.00 26.15
CA THR A 401 6.93 6.69 26.67
C THR A 401 7.58 5.55 25.90
N THR A 402 7.61 4.35 26.49
CA THR A 402 8.11 3.14 25.83
C THR A 402 7.47 2.93 24.46
N GLY A 403 8.30 2.70 23.43
CA GLY A 403 7.85 2.48 22.06
C GLY A 403 7.53 3.76 21.26
N GLN A 404 7.48 4.93 21.91
CA GLN A 404 7.29 6.19 21.20
C GLN A 404 8.51 6.53 20.33
N SER A 405 8.29 6.75 19.03
CA SER A 405 9.37 7.07 18.08
C SER A 405 9.97 8.45 18.38
N VAL A 406 11.23 8.46 18.82
CA VAL A 406 12.01 9.69 19.08
C VAL A 406 12.62 10.21 17.79
N LEU A 407 13.19 9.30 16.99
CA LEU A 407 13.72 9.62 15.67
C LEU A 407 13.54 8.46 14.70
N THR A 408 13.76 8.73 13.42
CA THR A 408 13.64 7.77 12.33
C THR A 408 14.93 7.73 11.53
N LEU A 409 15.45 6.53 11.32
CA LEU A 409 16.68 6.22 10.61
C LEU A 409 16.34 5.48 9.31
N VAL A 410 17.06 5.80 8.25
CA VAL A 410 17.10 4.99 7.02
C VAL A 410 18.41 4.19 7.07
N PRO A 411 18.37 2.85 7.15
CA PRO A 411 19.57 2.02 7.06
C PRO A 411 20.37 2.28 5.78
N ALA A 412 21.70 2.15 5.82
CA ALA A 412 22.56 2.44 4.67
C ALA A 412 22.38 1.42 3.52
N ASP A 413 21.89 0.23 3.84
CA ASP A 413 21.55 -0.87 2.93
C ASP A 413 20.07 -0.88 2.51
N ALA A 414 19.28 0.11 2.93
CA ALA A 414 17.89 0.22 2.53
C ALA A 414 17.79 0.53 1.04
N VAL A 415 17.11 -0.34 0.30
CA VAL A 415 16.80 -0.13 -1.12
C VAL A 415 15.49 0.66 -1.21
N PRO A 416 15.46 1.81 -1.92
CA PRO A 416 14.24 2.56 -2.14
C PRO A 416 13.31 1.82 -3.13
N TRP A 417 12.02 2.10 -3.06
CA TRP A 417 11.02 1.69 -4.05
C TRP A 417 9.99 2.80 -4.26
N VAL A 418 9.23 2.72 -5.34
CA VAL A 418 8.12 3.64 -5.60
C VAL A 418 6.81 2.93 -5.36
N VAL A 419 5.87 3.60 -4.69
CA VAL A 419 4.47 3.17 -4.67
C VAL A 419 3.69 4.18 -5.49
N ALA A 420 3.13 3.73 -6.59
CA ALA A 420 2.30 4.51 -7.50
C ALA A 420 0.84 4.09 -7.36
N ARG A 421 -0.08 5.05 -7.50
CA ARG A 421 -1.52 4.78 -7.46
C ARG A 421 -2.11 4.85 -8.84
N PHE A 422 -2.64 3.74 -9.31
CA PHE A 422 -3.31 3.65 -10.60
C PHE A 422 -4.81 3.59 -10.41
N THR A 423 -5.57 4.07 -11.40
CA THR A 423 -7.01 3.87 -11.42
C THR A 423 -7.32 2.39 -11.57
N PHE A 424 -8.52 1.95 -11.15
CA PHE A 424 -8.93 0.55 -11.32
C PHE A 424 -8.80 0.06 -12.79
N GLU A 425 -9.15 0.89 -13.77
CA GLU A 425 -9.04 0.54 -15.19
C GLU A 425 -7.59 0.42 -15.67
N ASP A 426 -6.71 1.32 -15.21
CA ASP A 426 -5.28 1.20 -15.51
C ASP A 426 -4.68 -0.04 -14.87
N ALA A 427 -5.00 -0.29 -13.60
CA ALA A 427 -4.46 -1.38 -12.82
C ALA A 427 -4.86 -2.77 -13.35
N LYS A 428 -6.03 -2.90 -14.00
CA LYS A 428 -6.40 -4.14 -14.71
C LYS A 428 -5.33 -4.55 -15.71
N ARG A 429 -4.72 -3.60 -16.41
CA ARG A 429 -3.78 -3.86 -17.51
C ARG A 429 -2.34 -4.09 -17.03
N LEU A 430 -2.08 -3.91 -15.73
CA LEU A 430 -0.74 -4.03 -15.16
C LEU A 430 -0.45 -5.45 -14.67
N ALA A 431 0.73 -5.94 -14.98
CA ALA A 431 1.24 -7.22 -14.51
C ALA A 431 2.56 -7.06 -13.75
N VAL A 432 2.86 -8.03 -12.89
CA VAL A 432 4.17 -8.14 -12.24
C VAL A 432 5.22 -8.44 -13.33
N GLY A 433 6.29 -7.66 -13.36
CA GLY A 433 7.34 -7.73 -14.38
C GLY A 433 7.26 -6.64 -15.45
N ASP A 434 6.17 -5.85 -15.52
CA ASP A 434 6.04 -4.76 -16.49
C ASP A 434 7.14 -3.70 -16.31
N GLU A 435 7.66 -3.19 -17.44
CA GLU A 435 8.65 -2.11 -17.44
C GLU A 435 8.00 -0.78 -17.06
N ALA A 436 8.63 -0.05 -16.13
CA ALA A 436 8.20 1.25 -15.66
C ALA A 436 9.27 2.32 -15.90
N GLU A 437 8.86 3.46 -16.42
CA GLU A 437 9.64 4.69 -16.50
C GLU A 437 9.26 5.60 -15.33
N LEU A 438 10.22 5.87 -14.45
CA LEU A 438 10.07 6.68 -13.25
C LEU A 438 10.68 8.06 -13.47
N ILE A 439 9.87 9.10 -13.34
CA ILE A 439 10.30 10.50 -13.47
C ILE A 439 10.24 11.14 -12.09
N ILE A 440 11.41 11.29 -11.47
CA ILE A 440 11.56 11.90 -10.14
C ILE A 440 12.18 13.28 -10.30
N PRO A 441 11.47 14.38 -9.99
CA PRO A 441 11.97 15.75 -10.20
C PRO A 441 13.32 16.02 -9.53
N SER A 442 13.56 15.43 -8.35
CA SER A 442 14.82 15.60 -7.61
C SER A 442 16.04 14.95 -8.29
N LEU A 443 15.83 13.95 -9.15
CA LEU A 443 16.91 13.27 -9.87
C LEU A 443 17.20 13.89 -11.25
N LYS A 444 16.29 14.72 -11.79
CA LYS A 444 16.37 15.35 -13.14
C LYS A 444 16.67 14.38 -14.29
N LYS A 445 16.46 13.08 -14.08
CA LYS A 445 16.65 12.02 -15.07
C LYS A 445 15.49 11.04 -14.97
N LYS A 446 15.19 10.38 -16.08
CA LYS A 446 14.28 9.24 -16.10
C LYS A 446 15.01 8.01 -15.60
N VAL A 447 14.37 7.22 -14.75
CA VAL A 447 14.94 6.02 -14.14
C VAL A 447 14.06 4.83 -14.52
N LYS A 448 14.68 3.69 -14.84
CA LYS A 448 13.93 2.47 -15.13
C LYS A 448 13.56 1.74 -13.84
N GLY A 449 12.39 1.14 -13.84
CA GLY A 449 11.89 0.29 -12.78
C GLY A 449 11.09 -0.88 -13.34
N ILE A 450 10.75 -1.82 -12.45
CA ILE A 450 9.96 -3.00 -12.78
C ILE A 450 8.83 -3.11 -11.75
N VAL A 451 7.63 -3.44 -12.22
CA VAL A 451 6.48 -3.71 -11.36
C VAL A 451 6.72 -4.99 -10.55
N ASP A 452 6.72 -4.87 -9.23
CA ASP A 452 6.96 -5.98 -8.29
C ASP A 452 5.65 -6.52 -7.72
N THR A 453 4.71 -5.64 -7.38
CA THR A 453 3.41 -6.06 -6.80
C THR A 453 2.31 -5.10 -7.21
N VAL A 454 1.14 -5.64 -7.54
CA VAL A 454 -0.09 -4.90 -7.81
C VAL A 454 -1.13 -5.24 -6.73
N GLY A 455 -1.82 -4.24 -6.21
CA GLY A 455 -2.86 -4.40 -5.18
C GLY A 455 -2.36 -4.19 -3.75
N ASP A 456 -3.18 -4.51 -2.75
CA ASP A 456 -2.99 -4.13 -1.34
C ASP A 456 -1.61 -4.51 -0.74
N ASN A 457 -1.00 -5.59 -1.23
CA ASN A 457 0.33 -6.03 -0.80
C ASN A 457 1.48 -5.12 -1.28
N ALA A 458 1.21 -4.19 -2.20
CA ALA A 458 2.16 -3.16 -2.63
C ALA A 458 2.47 -2.13 -1.53
N VAL A 459 1.69 -2.11 -0.45
CA VAL A 459 1.80 -1.15 0.65
C VAL A 459 2.23 -1.83 1.94
N ILE A 460 3.19 -1.22 2.66
CA ILE A 460 3.56 -1.65 4.02
C ILE A 460 2.49 -1.14 5.00
N ARG A 461 1.77 -2.08 5.65
CA ARG A 461 0.58 -1.85 6.50
C ARG A 461 0.74 -0.91 7.71
N ASP A 462 1.95 -0.49 8.09
CA ASP A 462 2.24 0.09 9.42
C ASP A 462 2.63 1.60 9.41
N ASP A 463 2.46 2.28 8.29
CA ASP A 463 2.56 3.74 8.24
C ASP A 463 1.18 4.38 8.40
N LEU A 464 1.03 5.16 9.48
CA LEU A 464 -0.18 5.94 9.81
C LEU A 464 -0.67 6.84 8.65
N ALA A 465 0.21 7.15 7.70
CA ALA A 465 -0.16 7.83 6.46
C ALA A 465 -1.22 7.06 5.66
N PHE A 466 -1.24 5.72 5.72
CA PHE A 466 -2.17 4.85 4.99
C PHE A 466 -3.54 4.69 5.64
N LYS A 467 -3.70 4.99 6.94
CA LYS A 467 -5.01 4.88 7.59
C LYS A 467 -6.05 5.89 7.06
N ASN A 468 -5.60 6.96 6.43
CA ASN A 468 -6.48 7.93 5.77
C ASN A 468 -6.73 7.63 4.28
N LEU A 469 -6.13 6.57 3.72
CA LEU A 469 -6.09 6.30 2.28
C LEU A 469 -7.10 5.24 1.79
N THR A 470 -7.88 4.63 2.69
CA THR A 470 -9.01 3.74 2.33
C THR A 470 -10.29 4.49 1.97
N LYS A 471 -10.23 5.83 1.82
CA LYS A 471 -11.42 6.65 1.49
C LYS A 471 -11.73 6.74 -0.02
N GLU A 472 -10.85 6.31 -0.91
CA GLU A 472 -11.09 6.34 -2.36
C GLU A 472 -11.12 4.92 -2.94
N PRO A 473 -12.31 4.32 -3.13
CA PRO A 473 -12.47 2.91 -3.52
C PRO A 473 -12.01 2.57 -4.96
N GLN A 474 -11.35 3.48 -5.68
CA GLN A 474 -11.03 3.34 -7.10
C GLN A 474 -9.53 3.37 -7.43
N VAL A 475 -8.65 3.40 -6.42
CA VAL A 475 -7.20 3.42 -6.63
C VAL A 475 -6.55 2.11 -6.19
N VAL A 476 -5.68 1.56 -7.03
CA VAL A 476 -4.92 0.33 -6.78
C VAL A 476 -3.44 0.71 -6.62
N PRO A 477 -2.82 0.41 -5.47
CA PRO A 477 -1.40 0.69 -5.28
C PRO A 477 -0.56 -0.33 -6.04
N VAL A 478 0.52 0.15 -6.65
CA VAL A 478 1.49 -0.66 -7.40
C VAL A 478 2.89 -0.34 -6.90
N LYS A 479 3.61 -1.37 -6.48
CA LYS A 479 4.98 -1.29 -5.99
C LYS A 479 5.94 -1.52 -7.15
N ILE A 480 6.88 -0.59 -7.31
CA ILE A 480 7.84 -0.57 -8.41
C ILE A 480 9.24 -0.48 -7.83
N LEU A 481 10.09 -1.42 -8.21
CA LEU A 481 11.50 -1.48 -7.81
C LEU A 481 12.36 -0.75 -8.83
N PHE A 482 13.38 -0.03 -8.37
CA PHE A 482 14.36 0.57 -9.26
C PHE A 482 15.27 -0.51 -9.86
N THR A 483 15.54 -0.43 -11.16
CA THR A 483 16.49 -1.32 -11.83
C THR A 483 17.93 -0.83 -11.68
N ASP A 484 18.10 0.48 -11.67
CA ASP A 484 19.40 1.14 -11.51
C ASP A 484 19.62 1.56 -10.06
N ALA A 485 20.90 1.57 -9.61
CA ALA A 485 21.27 2.12 -8.32
C ALA A 485 21.02 3.64 -8.30
N VAL A 486 19.99 4.07 -7.56
CA VAL A 486 19.62 5.47 -7.36
C VAL A 486 19.40 5.78 -5.89
N ALA A 487 19.65 7.02 -5.49
CA ALA A 487 19.42 7.52 -4.14
C ALA A 487 18.40 8.69 -4.15
N PRO A 488 17.13 8.43 -4.52
CA PRO A 488 16.08 9.43 -4.42
C PRO A 488 15.86 9.86 -2.97
N ALA A 489 15.29 11.05 -2.76
CA ALA A 489 14.89 11.46 -1.43
C ALA A 489 13.62 10.70 -0.99
N LEU A 490 13.62 10.14 0.22
CA LEU A 490 12.43 9.53 0.83
C LEU A 490 11.25 10.53 0.82
N GLY A 491 10.09 10.08 0.34
CA GLY A 491 8.88 10.89 0.19
C GLY A 491 8.87 11.78 -1.07
N ALA A 492 9.89 11.73 -1.93
CA ALA A 492 9.87 12.43 -3.20
C ALA A 492 8.69 11.95 -4.06
N ARG A 493 7.98 12.89 -4.68
CA ARG A 493 6.94 12.58 -5.65
C ARG A 493 7.56 12.11 -6.96
N ALA A 494 6.87 11.19 -7.63
CA ALA A 494 7.28 10.65 -8.91
C ALA A 494 6.08 10.60 -9.85
N GLU A 495 6.35 10.78 -11.15
CA GLU A 495 5.45 10.32 -12.19
C GLU A 495 5.94 8.94 -12.66
N VAL A 496 5.01 8.02 -12.86
CA VAL A 496 5.27 6.64 -13.23
C VAL A 496 4.52 6.33 -14.52
N ARG A 497 5.24 5.84 -15.52
CA ARG A 497 4.66 5.35 -16.76
C ARG A 497 4.98 3.87 -16.88
N VAL A 498 3.97 3.01 -16.86
CA VAL A 498 4.16 1.56 -17.01
C VAL A 498 3.73 1.16 -18.41
N THR A 499 4.60 0.44 -19.11
CA THR A 499 4.27 -0.19 -20.38
C THR A 499 3.62 -1.53 -20.10
N THR A 500 2.34 -1.66 -20.43
CA THR A 500 1.53 -2.83 -20.11
C THR A 500 1.93 -4.02 -20.97
N SER A 501 2.16 -5.19 -20.36
CA SER A 501 2.35 -6.45 -21.10
C SER A 501 1.06 -7.18 -21.46
N TRP A 502 -0.11 -6.56 -21.22
CA TRP A 502 -1.40 -7.09 -21.64
C TRP A 502 -1.50 -7.05 -23.17
N PHE A 503 -0.83 -7.98 -23.87
CA PHE A 503 -1.10 -8.52 -25.21
C PHE A 503 -0.20 -9.72 -25.52
#